data_AF-A0A2G1WGZ3-F1
#
_entry.id   AF-A0A2G1WGZ3-F1
#
_cell.length_a   1.000
_cell.length_b   1.000
_cell.length_c   1.000
_cell.angle_alpha   90.00
_cell.angle_beta   90.00
_cell.angle_gamma   90.00
#
_symmetry.space_group_name_H-M   'P 1'
#
loop_
_entity.id
_entity.type
_entity.pdbx_description
1 polymer ?
#
loop_
_entity_poly.entity_id
_entity_poly.type
_entity_poly.pdbx_seq_one_letter_code
_entity_poly.pdbx_strand_id
1 'polypeptide(L)'
;MTNFHPDRIAALRNVTDAFAGPIADEATTLVDGGLAVETWLRDRTVKMVSKTALLRRATRRLDGGDGGWTDRYPDIERISFVGVSSIPAPEVDFLHGLCTATTADIELHLRPGTAEYLTTRLPDLLSIEDPGQEVTL
;
A
#
# COMPACT_ATOMS: atom_id res chain seq x y z
N MET A 1 3.29 4.46 12.66
CA MET A 1 4.06 3.51 11.82
C MET A 1 5.46 3.37 12.43
N THR A 2 6.00 2.15 12.54
CA THR A 2 7.30 1.92 13.22
C THR A 2 8.48 2.53 12.46
N ASN A 3 8.34 2.77 11.15
CA ASN A 3 9.40 3.27 10.27
C ASN A 3 10.71 2.47 10.40
N PHE A 4 10.60 1.19 10.70
CA PHE A 4 11.73 0.29 10.97
C PHE A 4 12.67 0.74 12.10
N HIS A 5 12.23 1.67 12.97
CA HIS A 5 13.01 2.08 14.12
C HIS A 5 13.03 0.95 15.16
N PRO A 6 14.20 0.50 15.63
CA PRO A 6 14.31 -0.63 16.56
C PRO A 6 13.39 -0.51 17.78
N ASP A 7 13.40 0.65 18.45
CA ASP A 7 12.55 0.87 19.64
C ASP A 7 11.06 0.81 19.34
N ARG A 8 10.63 1.25 18.15
CA ARG A 8 9.21 1.22 17.77
C ARG A 8 8.76 -0.20 17.39
N ILE A 9 9.66 -1.00 16.82
CA ILE A 9 9.43 -2.43 16.57
C ILE A 9 9.37 -3.17 17.91
N ALA A 10 10.31 -2.92 18.82
CA ALA A 10 10.30 -3.52 20.16
C ALA A 10 9.01 -3.16 20.92
N ALA A 11 8.58 -1.90 20.87
CA ALA A 11 7.31 -1.48 21.45
C ALA A 11 6.11 -2.21 20.83
N LEU A 12 6.10 -2.44 19.51
CA LEU A 12 5.04 -3.20 18.85
C LEU A 12 5.04 -4.66 19.32
N ARG A 13 6.21 -5.30 19.40
CA ARG A 13 6.35 -6.68 19.90
C ARG A 13 5.86 -6.82 21.35
N ASN A 14 6.23 -5.88 22.22
CA ASN A 14 5.76 -5.87 23.60
C ASN A 14 4.23 -5.80 23.71
N VAL A 15 3.56 -5.10 22.79
CA VAL A 15 2.09 -5.05 22.75
C VAL A 15 1.52 -6.38 22.28
N THR A 16 2.10 -7.00 21.25
CA THR A 16 1.62 -8.29 20.74
C THR A 16 1.85 -9.44 21.72
N ASP A 17 2.93 -9.39 22.49
CA ASP A 17 3.25 -10.39 23.53
C ASP A 17 2.25 -10.39 24.69
N ALA A 18 1.51 -9.29 24.87
CA ALA A 18 0.47 -9.18 25.90
C ALA A 18 -0.85 -9.87 25.50
N PHE A 19 -0.97 -10.38 24.27
CA PHE A 19 -2.15 -11.12 23.83
C PHE A 19 -2.18 -12.55 24.40
N ALA A 20 -3.34 -13.20 24.30
CA ALA A 20 -3.45 -14.63 24.64
C ALA A 20 -2.52 -15.46 23.75
N GLY A 21 -1.92 -16.53 24.29
CA GLY A 21 -0.84 -17.30 23.65
C GLY A 21 -0.99 -17.52 22.13
N PRO A 22 -2.09 -18.13 21.64
CA PRO A 22 -2.29 -18.35 20.20
C PRO A 22 -2.30 -17.05 19.37
N ILE A 23 -2.88 -15.98 19.92
CA ILE A 23 -2.96 -14.67 19.27
C ILE A 23 -1.58 -13.98 19.29
N ALA A 24 -0.81 -14.14 20.36
CA ALA A 24 0.55 -13.61 20.47
C ALA A 24 1.50 -14.30 19.45
N ASP A 25 1.40 -15.62 19.31
CA ASP A 25 2.19 -16.41 18.35
C ASP A 25 1.88 -15.99 16.90
N GLU A 26 0.60 -15.84 16.58
CA GLU A 26 0.15 -15.37 15.26
C GLU A 26 0.62 -13.93 14.99
N ALA A 27 0.43 -13.02 15.95
CA ALA A 27 0.85 -11.63 15.81
C ALA A 27 2.38 -11.51 15.63
N THR A 28 3.16 -12.32 16.35
CA THR A 28 4.62 -12.39 16.19
C THR A 28 4.98 -12.85 14.78
N THR A 29 4.34 -13.90 14.29
CA THR A 29 4.54 -14.42 12.93
C THR A 29 4.26 -13.35 11.87
N LEU A 30 3.19 -12.56 12.04
CA LEU A 30 2.84 -11.47 11.13
C LEU A 30 3.85 -10.32 11.16
N VAL A 31 4.29 -9.91 12.36
CA VAL A 31 5.29 -8.84 12.51
C VAL A 31 6.62 -9.25 11.88
N ASP A 32 7.12 -10.43 12.21
CA ASP A 32 8.43 -10.90 11.73
C ASP A 32 8.39 -11.24 10.24
N GLY A 33 7.30 -11.85 9.75
CA GLY A 33 7.07 -12.08 8.34
C GLY A 33 7.05 -10.76 7.54
N GLY A 34 6.34 -9.75 8.02
CA GLY A 34 6.31 -8.43 7.38
C GLY A 34 7.67 -7.74 7.34
N LEU A 35 8.45 -7.81 8.43
CA LEU A 35 9.81 -7.28 8.48
C LEU A 35 10.76 -8.02 7.53
N ALA A 36 10.63 -9.34 7.43
CA ALA A 36 11.44 -10.16 6.53
C ALA A 36 11.13 -9.84 5.06
N VAL A 37 9.86 -9.73 4.68
CA VAL A 37 9.44 -9.35 3.32
C VAL A 37 9.94 -7.96 2.95
N GLU A 38 9.79 -6.96 3.82
CA GLU A 38 10.33 -5.61 3.55
C GLU A 38 11.85 -5.66 3.33
N THR A 39 12.57 -6.34 4.22
CA THR A 39 14.04 -6.43 4.14
C THR A 39 14.45 -7.07 2.81
N TRP A 40 13.80 -8.18 2.45
CA TRP A 40 14.01 -8.88 1.19
C TRP A 40 13.74 -8.00 -0.04
N LEU A 41 12.68 -7.17 0.01
CA LEU A 41 12.33 -6.22 -1.06
C LEU A 41 13.34 -5.07 -1.15
N ARG A 42 13.78 -4.53 -0.01
CA ARG A 42 14.77 -3.45 0.05
C ARG A 42 16.11 -3.88 -0.55
N ASP A 43 16.51 -5.12 -0.32
CA ASP A 43 17.75 -5.67 -0.88
C ASP A 43 17.66 -5.90 -2.39
N ARG A 44 16.45 -6.00 -2.95
CA ARG A 44 16.19 -6.29 -4.37
C ARG A 44 15.76 -5.08 -5.19
N THR A 45 15.49 -3.95 -4.55
CA THR A 45 14.97 -2.76 -5.21
C THR A 45 15.93 -1.60 -5.06
N VAL A 46 16.06 -0.81 -6.13
CA VAL A 46 16.84 0.43 -6.07
C VAL A 46 16.05 1.43 -5.22
N LYS A 47 16.74 2.03 -4.23
CA LYS A 47 16.15 3.09 -3.42
C LYS A 47 15.75 4.26 -4.31
N MET A 48 14.46 4.52 -4.40
CA MET A 48 13.94 5.63 -5.19
C MET A 48 14.03 6.95 -4.42
N VAL A 49 14.45 8.01 -5.11
CA VAL A 49 14.62 9.35 -4.53
C VAL A 49 13.26 10.04 -4.30
N SER A 50 12.23 9.66 -5.06
CA SER A 50 10.89 10.24 -4.96
C SER A 50 9.80 9.17 -5.02
N LYS A 51 9.03 9.05 -3.94
CA LYS A 51 7.82 8.21 -3.88
C LYS A 51 6.80 8.65 -4.93
N THR A 52 6.60 9.96 -5.10
CA THR A 52 5.68 10.52 -6.08
C THR A 52 6.07 10.13 -7.51
N ALA A 53 7.34 10.29 -7.88
CA ALA A 53 7.80 9.93 -9.22
C ALA A 53 7.69 8.42 -9.48
N LEU A 54 7.96 7.60 -8.46
CA LEU A 54 7.76 6.16 -8.52
C LEU A 54 6.30 5.80 -8.76
N LEU A 55 5.37 6.36 -7.98
CA LEU A 55 3.94 6.10 -8.12
C LEU A 55 3.42 6.49 -9.49
N ARG A 56 3.75 7.68 -10.00
CA ARG A 56 3.35 8.09 -11.36
C ARG A 56 3.88 7.15 -12.44
N ARG A 57 5.13 6.69 -12.31
CA ARG A 57 5.70 5.70 -13.22
C ARG A 57 4.97 4.35 -13.12
N ALA A 58 4.57 3.95 -11.91
CA ALA A 58 3.81 2.73 -11.69
C ALA A 58 2.41 2.83 -12.29
N THR A 59 1.70 3.95 -12.07
CA THR A 59 0.38 4.22 -12.68
C THR A 59 0.43 4.09 -14.20
N ARG A 60 1.40 4.73 -14.87
CA ARG A 60 1.56 4.60 -16.33
C ARG A 60 1.86 3.17 -16.80
N ARG A 61 2.48 2.34 -15.97
CA ARG A 61 2.70 0.93 -16.30
C ARG A 61 1.44 0.08 -16.15
N LEU A 62 0.57 0.42 -15.22
CA LEU A 62 -0.74 -0.23 -15.08
C LEU A 62 -1.62 0.08 -16.29
N ASP A 63 -1.52 1.31 -16.82
CA ASP A 63 -2.34 1.78 -17.95
C ASP A 63 -1.77 1.39 -19.34
N GLY A 64 -0.44 1.35 -19.47
CA GLY A 64 0.26 1.21 -20.76
C GLY A 64 0.27 -0.18 -21.42
N GLY A 65 -0.49 -1.15 -20.92
CA GLY A 65 -0.69 -2.47 -21.56
C GLY A 65 0.52 -3.40 -21.65
N ASP A 66 1.68 -3.01 -21.10
CA ASP A 66 2.93 -3.79 -21.21
C ASP A 66 3.00 -4.82 -20.07
N GLY A 67 2.38 -5.99 -20.29
CA GLY A 67 2.35 -7.11 -19.36
C GLY A 67 1.60 -6.79 -18.07
N GLY A 68 0.26 -6.70 -18.19
CA GLY A 68 -0.66 -6.23 -17.15
C GLY A 68 -0.46 -6.89 -15.79
N TRP A 69 -1.03 -6.27 -14.74
CA TRP A 69 -0.87 -6.71 -13.35
C TRP A 69 -1.02 -8.24 -13.20
N THR A 70 -2.07 -8.81 -13.78
CA THR A 70 -2.39 -10.24 -13.69
C THR A 70 -1.31 -11.13 -14.27
N ASP A 71 -0.68 -10.76 -15.39
CA ASP A 71 0.41 -11.55 -15.98
C ASP A 71 1.66 -11.51 -15.11
N ARG A 72 1.91 -10.35 -14.48
CA ARG A 72 3.10 -10.12 -13.65
C ARG A 72 2.97 -10.73 -12.26
N TYR A 73 1.75 -10.74 -11.73
CA TYR A 73 1.40 -11.13 -10.37
C TYR A 73 0.17 -12.05 -10.35
N PRO A 74 0.25 -13.23 -10.99
CA PRO A 74 -0.91 -14.09 -11.19
C PRO A 74 -1.47 -14.65 -9.88
N ASP A 75 -0.63 -14.79 -8.86
CA ASP A 75 -0.98 -15.38 -7.56
C ASP A 75 -1.44 -14.33 -6.53
N ILE A 76 -1.46 -13.03 -6.88
CA ILE A 76 -1.91 -11.99 -5.95
C ILE A 76 -3.44 -11.87 -6.03
N GLU A 77 -4.10 -12.32 -4.97
CA GLU A 77 -5.55 -12.26 -4.84
C GLU A 77 -6.04 -11.00 -4.10
N ARG A 78 -5.18 -10.34 -3.33
CA ARG A 78 -5.56 -9.19 -2.49
C ARG A 78 -4.46 -8.16 -2.31
N ILE A 79 -4.86 -6.89 -2.27
CA ILE A 79 -4.02 -5.72 -1.99
C ILE A 79 -4.68 -4.90 -0.88
N SER A 80 -4.07 -4.86 0.30
CA SER A 80 -4.60 -4.10 1.44
C SER A 80 -3.75 -2.86 1.75
N PHE A 81 -4.38 -1.69 1.75
CA PHE A 81 -3.79 -0.43 2.18
C PHE A 81 -4.21 -0.16 3.63
N VAL A 82 -3.25 -0.24 4.56
CA VAL A 82 -3.55 -0.26 6.00
C VAL A 82 -3.16 1.01 6.73
N GLY A 83 -4.04 1.49 7.62
CA GLY A 83 -3.78 2.63 8.49
C GLY A 83 -3.75 3.96 7.74
N VAL A 84 -4.54 4.05 6.67
CA VAL A 84 -4.60 5.21 5.78
C VAL A 84 -5.35 6.35 6.45
N SER A 85 -4.66 7.48 6.64
CA SER A 85 -5.25 8.72 7.17
C SER A 85 -5.43 9.82 6.11
N SER A 86 -4.82 9.64 4.95
CA SER A 86 -4.87 10.57 3.82
C SER A 86 -4.42 9.83 2.58
N ILE A 87 -4.95 10.20 1.42
CA ILE A 87 -4.53 9.65 0.12
C ILE A 87 -4.16 10.82 -0.80
N PRO A 88 -2.87 11.22 -0.86
CA PRO A 88 -2.35 12.16 -1.85
C PRO A 88 -2.71 11.78 -3.30
N ALA A 89 -2.82 12.78 -4.18
CA ALA A 89 -3.19 12.57 -5.59
C ALA A 89 -2.38 11.45 -6.31
N PRO A 90 -1.05 11.35 -6.19
CA PRO A 90 -0.31 10.26 -6.84
C PRO A 90 -0.68 8.85 -6.33
N GLU A 91 -1.18 8.74 -5.10
CA GLU A 91 -1.65 7.48 -4.53
C GLU A 91 -3.08 7.17 -4.99
N VAL A 92 -3.92 8.20 -5.16
CA VAL A 92 -5.25 8.08 -5.79
C VAL A 92 -5.12 7.61 -7.23
N ASP A 93 -4.26 8.24 -8.03
CA ASP A 93 -4.02 7.88 -9.43
C ASP A 93 -3.57 6.42 -9.55
N PHE A 94 -2.66 6.00 -8.66
CA PHE A 94 -2.17 4.62 -8.61
C PHE A 94 -3.26 3.64 -8.19
N LEU A 95 -4.06 3.98 -7.18
CA LEU A 95 -5.20 3.18 -6.74
C LEU A 95 -6.23 3.01 -7.86
N HIS A 96 -6.55 4.08 -8.58
CA HIS A 96 -7.43 4.01 -9.75
C HIS A 96 -6.86 3.05 -10.81
N GLY A 97 -5.58 3.20 -11.16
CA GLY A 97 -4.91 2.28 -12.09
C GLY A 97 -4.89 0.83 -11.61
N LEU A 98 -4.82 0.57 -10.30
CA LEU A 98 -4.94 -0.79 -9.77
C LEU A 98 -6.36 -1.33 -9.96
N CYS A 99 -7.39 -0.54 -9.62
CA CYS A 99 -8.79 -0.94 -9.79
C CYS A 99 -9.13 -1.31 -11.24
N THR A 100 -8.43 -0.75 -12.24
CA THR A 100 -8.63 -1.09 -13.66
C THR A 100 -7.74 -2.23 -14.13
N ALA A 101 -6.52 -2.35 -13.59
CA ALA A 101 -5.53 -3.31 -14.07
C ALA A 101 -5.63 -4.71 -13.46
N THR A 102 -6.34 -4.88 -12.34
CA THR A 102 -6.41 -6.17 -11.62
C THR A 102 -7.83 -6.55 -11.20
N THR A 103 -8.04 -7.86 -11.03
CA THR A 103 -9.22 -8.45 -10.38
C THR A 103 -9.00 -8.78 -8.91
N ALA A 104 -7.79 -8.52 -8.38
CA ALA A 104 -7.50 -8.74 -6.97
C ALA A 104 -8.38 -7.84 -6.08
N ASP A 105 -8.76 -8.35 -4.91
CA ASP A 105 -9.49 -7.56 -3.91
C ASP A 105 -8.64 -6.38 -3.45
N ILE A 106 -9.14 -5.16 -3.63
CA ILE A 106 -8.47 -3.95 -3.13
C ILE A 106 -9.19 -3.47 -1.87
N GLU A 107 -8.49 -3.50 -0.74
CA GLU A 107 -9.02 -3.11 0.56
C GLU A 107 -8.33 -1.84 1.10
N LEU A 108 -9.13 -0.90 1.61
CA LEU A 108 -8.63 0.32 2.27
C LEU A 108 -9.05 0.31 3.74
N HIS A 109 -8.08 0.15 4.63
CA HIS A 109 -8.30 0.17 6.08
C HIS A 109 -7.96 1.55 6.63
N LEU A 110 -9.00 2.39 6.74
CA LEU A 110 -8.88 3.80 7.11
C LEU A 110 -8.70 3.99 8.62
N ARG A 111 -7.96 5.03 9.03
CA ARG A 111 -7.82 5.36 10.45
C ARG A 111 -9.12 5.91 11.05
N PRO A 112 -9.42 5.55 12.32
CA PRO A 112 -10.42 6.27 13.10
C PRO A 112 -10.11 7.78 13.11
N GLY A 113 -11.12 8.60 12.85
CA GLY A 113 -11.03 10.07 12.76
C GLY A 113 -10.94 10.63 11.33
N THR A 114 -10.39 9.86 10.38
CA THR A 114 -10.37 10.26 8.95
C THR A 114 -11.22 9.36 8.07
N ALA A 115 -11.68 8.23 8.62
CA ALA A 115 -12.44 7.22 7.88
C ALA A 115 -13.69 7.78 7.20
N GLU A 116 -14.58 8.44 7.95
CA GLU A 116 -15.83 8.99 7.39
C GLU A 116 -15.57 9.98 6.25
N TYR A 117 -14.69 10.96 6.49
CA TYR A 117 -14.29 11.94 5.49
C TYR A 117 -13.72 11.30 4.21
N LEU A 118 -12.81 10.33 4.36
CA LEU A 118 -12.20 9.66 3.22
C LEU A 118 -13.19 8.75 2.50
N THR A 119 -14.06 8.02 3.21
CA THR A 119 -15.11 7.20 2.59
C THR A 119 -16.05 8.04 1.74
N THR A 120 -16.45 9.23 2.20
CA THR A 120 -17.29 10.14 1.42
C THR A 120 -16.57 10.67 0.18
N ARG A 121 -15.28 10.98 0.28
CA ARG A 121 -14.53 11.67 -0.78
C ARG A 121 -13.88 10.73 -1.80
N LEU A 122 -13.66 9.47 -1.44
CA LEU A 122 -12.91 8.51 -2.26
C LEU A 122 -13.52 8.27 -3.64
N PRO A 123 -14.86 8.14 -3.82
CA PRO A 123 -15.45 7.97 -5.15
C PRO A 123 -15.10 9.13 -6.09
N ASP A 124 -15.18 10.37 -5.59
CA ASP A 124 -14.86 11.57 -6.38
C ASP A 124 -13.37 11.63 -6.73
N LEU A 125 -12.50 11.22 -5.80
CA LEU A 125 -11.06 11.17 -6.03
C LEU A 125 -10.68 10.14 -7.10
N LEU A 126 -11.37 9.00 -7.14
CA LEU A 126 -11.14 7.97 -8.14
C LEU A 126 -11.76 8.32 -9.50
N SER A 127 -12.69 9.27 -9.56
CA SER A 127 -13.38 9.67 -10.79
C SER A 127 -12.63 10.78 -11.55
N ILE A 128 -11.35 10.60 -11.83
CA ILE A 128 -10.51 11.56 -12.57
C ILE A 128 -10.10 10.97 -13.94
N GLU A 129 -10.22 11.78 -14.99
CA GLU A 129 -9.75 11.41 -16.34
C GLU A 129 -8.21 11.44 -16.42
N ASP A 130 -7.62 10.47 -17.13
CA ASP A 130 -6.17 10.35 -17.37
C ASP A 130 -5.29 10.44 -16.10
N PRO A 131 -5.47 9.52 -15.13
CA PRO A 131 -4.76 9.55 -13.85
C PRO A 131 -3.24 9.52 -14.01
N GLY A 132 -2.54 10.43 -13.33
CA GLY A 132 -1.08 10.54 -13.38
C GLY A 132 -0.53 11.35 -14.58
N GLN A 133 -1.38 11.98 -15.38
CA GLN A 133 -0.98 12.96 -16.39
C GLN A 133 -0.38 14.23 -15.72
N GLU A 134 0.67 14.78 -16.32
CA GLU A 134 1.34 15.99 -15.84
C GLU A 134 1.23 17.12 -16.87
N VAL A 135 1.00 18.35 -16.41
CA VAL A 135 1.15 19.54 -17.25
C VAL A 135 2.64 19.83 -17.40
N THR A 136 3.14 19.89 -18.64
CA THR A 136 4.51 20.36 -18.90
C THR A 136 4.50 21.89 -18.87
N LEU A 137 5.29 22.50 -17.98
CA LEU A 137 5.45 23.95 -17.87
C LEU A 137 6.49 24.49 -18.86
#